data_AF-A0A954K0J1-F1
#
_entry.id   AF-A0A954K0J1-F1
#
_cell.length_a   1.000
_cell.length_b   1.000
_cell.length_c   1.000
_cell.angle_alpha   90.00
_cell.angle_beta   90.00
_cell.angle_gamma   90.00
#
_symmetry.space_group_name_H-M   'P 1'
#
loop_
_entity.id
_entity.type
_entity.pdbx_description
1 polymer ?
#
loop_
_entity_poly.entity_id
_entity_poly.type
_entity_poly.pdbx_seq_one_letter_code
_entity_poly.pdbx_strand_id
1 'polypeptide(L)'
;FPQGFEAVAADLDGDGDQDVVATGWSPQGRIAWFENTGDPTKPWQHHRIKDNWPNAVTVIVADLDLDGRPDIVACAERGANELRWWKNEGTQ
;
A
#
# COMPACT_ATOMS: atom_id res chain seq x y z
N PHE A 1 0.49 10.58 -7.36
CA PHE A 1 -0.11 9.26 -7.65
C PHE A 1 -1.37 9.47 -8.48
N PRO A 2 -1.29 9.42 -9.83
CA PRO A 2 -2.44 9.71 -10.68
C PRO A 2 -3.48 8.59 -10.60
N GLN A 3 -4.76 8.95 -10.69
CA GLN A 3 -5.89 8.02 -10.72
C GLN A 3 -6.00 7.14 -9.45
N GLY A 4 -5.69 7.74 -8.29
CA GLY A 4 -5.93 7.09 -6.99
C GLY A 4 -7.41 6.76 -6.82
N PHE A 5 -7.69 5.57 -6.30
CA PHE A 5 -9.04 5.02 -6.21
C PHE A 5 -9.43 4.68 -4.77
N GLU A 6 -8.66 3.79 -4.13
CA GLU A 6 -8.84 3.44 -2.73
C GLU A 6 -7.56 3.74 -1.95
N ALA A 7 -7.73 4.08 -0.67
CA ALA A 7 -6.64 4.27 0.27
C ALA A 7 -7.02 3.76 1.65
N VAL A 8 -6.06 3.16 2.35
CA VAL A 8 -6.21 2.66 3.73
C VAL A 8 -5.04 3.18 4.56
N ALA A 9 -5.34 3.59 5.79
CA ALA A 9 -4.34 4.01 6.76
C ALA A 9 -4.02 2.91 7.77
N ALA A 10 -2.73 2.74 8.06
CA ALA A 10 -2.20 1.83 9.07
C ALA A 10 -0.76 2.26 9.42
N ASP A 11 -0.27 1.89 10.59
CA ASP A 11 1.14 2.05 10.97
C ASP A 11 1.93 0.88 10.37
N LEU A 12 2.62 1.11 9.23
CA LEU A 12 3.23 0.02 8.45
C LEU A 12 4.69 -0.23 8.79
N ASP A 13 5.41 0.76 9.32
CA ASP A 13 6.79 0.59 9.76
C ASP A 13 6.94 0.45 11.28
N GLY A 14 5.86 0.64 12.04
CA GLY A 14 5.81 0.44 13.49
C GLY A 14 6.35 1.62 14.28
N ASP A 15 6.47 2.80 13.68
CA ASP A 15 6.97 4.00 14.35
C ASP A 15 5.90 4.78 15.14
N GLY A 16 4.64 4.36 14.99
CA GLY A 16 3.50 4.89 15.71
C GLY A 16 2.74 6.00 14.98
N ASP A 17 3.15 6.39 13.77
CA ASP A 17 2.32 7.22 12.90
C ASP A 17 1.60 6.44 11.80
N GLN A 18 0.46 7.01 11.38
CA GLN A 18 -0.37 6.38 10.38
C GLN A 18 0.15 6.70 8.99
N ASP A 19 0.55 5.66 8.29
CA ASP A 19 0.88 5.66 6.89
C ASP A 19 -0.35 5.48 6.01
N VAL A 20 -0.16 5.53 4.69
CA VAL A 20 -1.22 5.29 3.72
C VAL A 20 -0.77 4.30 2.64
N VAL A 21 -1.58 3.29 2.35
CA VAL A 21 -1.48 2.49 1.12
C VAL A 21 -2.57 2.92 0.16
N ALA A 22 -2.25 3.11 -1.11
CA ALA A 22 -3.24 3.48 -2.12
C ALA A 22 -3.16 2.63 -3.40
N THR A 23 -4.32 2.42 -4.02
CA THR A 23 -4.48 1.75 -5.32
C THR A 23 -4.77 2.76 -6.42
N GLY A 24 -4.27 2.50 -7.62
CA GLY A 24 -4.49 3.31 -8.82
C GLY A 24 -5.39 2.59 -9.83
N TRP A 25 -6.64 3.02 -9.98
CA TRP A 25 -7.57 2.42 -10.93
C TRP A 25 -7.41 3.02 -12.32
N SER A 26 -6.45 2.46 -13.07
CA SER A 26 -6.16 2.87 -14.44
C SER A 26 -5.46 1.76 -15.22
N PRO A 27 -5.38 1.84 -16.57
CA PRO A 27 -4.57 0.91 -17.35
C PRO A 27 -3.07 0.92 -16.98
N GLN A 28 -2.56 2.02 -16.41
CA GLN A 28 -1.21 2.14 -15.84
C GLN A 28 -1.23 2.09 -14.29
N GLY A 29 -2.20 1.35 -13.74
CA GLY A 29 -2.46 1.24 -12.33
C GLY A 29 -1.26 0.71 -11.56
N ARG A 30 -1.30 0.94 -10.24
CA ARG A 30 -0.25 0.57 -9.31
C ARG A 30 -0.78 0.53 -7.88
N ILE A 31 0.02 0.00 -6.99
CA ILE A 31 -0.14 0.10 -5.54
C ILE A 31 1.14 0.67 -4.95
N ALA A 32 1.00 1.63 -4.04
CA ALA A 32 2.10 2.26 -3.34
C ALA A 32 1.75 2.52 -1.88
N TRP A 33 2.79 2.52 -1.05
CA TRP A 33 2.75 2.95 0.34
C TRP A 33 3.39 4.34 0.43
N PHE A 34 2.79 5.20 1.23
CA PHE A 34 3.24 6.53 1.56
C PHE A 34 3.52 6.53 3.06
N GLU A 35 4.80 6.62 3.39
CA GLU A 35 5.29 6.67 4.77
C GLU A 35 5.15 8.10 5.28
N ASN A 36 4.40 8.26 6.36
CA ASN A 36 4.41 9.47 7.15
C ASN A 36 5.65 9.44 8.04
N THR A 37 6.25 10.60 8.32
CA THR A 37 7.52 10.64 9.08
C THR A 37 7.32 11.17 10.49
N GLY A 38 6.07 11.24 10.95
CA GLY A 38 5.64 11.94 12.16
C GLY A 38 5.83 13.47 12.16
N ASP A 39 6.63 14.02 11.24
CA ASP A 39 6.95 15.45 11.15
C ASP A 39 6.15 16.11 10.01
N PRO A 40 5.17 16.98 10.31
CA PRO A 40 4.34 17.63 9.28
C PRO A 40 5.12 18.60 8.38
N THR A 41 6.38 18.89 8.70
CA THR A 41 7.25 19.74 7.87
C THR A 41 8.08 18.95 6.87
N LYS A 42 8.16 17.63 7.02
CA LYS A 42 8.87 16.74 6.11
C LYS A 42 7.94 16.18 5.04
N PRO A 43 8.46 15.92 3.83
CA PRO A 43 7.70 15.20 2.83
C PRO A 43 7.51 13.76 3.27
N TRP A 44 6.36 13.19 2.93
CA TRP A 44 6.11 11.76 3.06
C TRP A 44 7.07 10.99 2.15
N GLN A 45 7.57 9.84 2.61
CA GLN A 45 8.34 8.95 1.76
C GLN A 45 7.40 8.11 0.89
N HIS A 46 7.82 7.77 -0.32
CA HIS A 46 6.99 7.04 -1.28
C HIS A 46 7.64 5.72 -1.66
N HIS A 47 6.97 4.63 -1.28
CA HIS A 47 7.41 3.26 -1.51
C HIS A 47 6.56 2.58 -2.57
N ARG A 48 7.24 2.04 -3.59
CA ARG A 48 6.58 1.31 -4.67
C ARG A 48 6.37 -0.14 -4.23
N ILE A 49 5.11 -0.57 -4.13
CA ILE A 49 4.78 -1.98 -3.85
C ILE A 49 4.72 -2.75 -5.17
N LYS A 50 3.95 -2.25 -6.14
CA LYS A 50 3.88 -2.84 -7.49
C LYS A 50 3.41 -1.82 -8.51
N ASP A 51 4.15 -1.72 -9.61
CA ASP A 51 3.76 -0.96 -10.80
C ASP A 51 3.29 -1.86 -11.92
N ASN A 52 2.80 -1.22 -12.99
CA ASN A 52 2.22 -1.90 -14.16
C ASN A 52 1.20 -2.95 -13.69
N TRP A 53 0.30 -2.52 -12.81
CA TRP A 53 -0.77 -3.33 -12.26
C TRP A 53 -2.12 -2.71 -12.66
N PRO A 54 -2.58 -3.00 -13.89
CA PRO A 54 -3.76 -2.36 -14.45
C PRO A 54 -4.97 -2.54 -13.55
N ASN A 55 -5.67 -1.44 -13.31
CA ASN A 55 -6.93 -1.36 -12.59
C ASN A 55 -6.86 -2.02 -11.20
N ALA A 56 -5.84 -1.65 -10.42
CA ALA A 56 -5.80 -1.92 -8.99
C ALA A 56 -6.99 -1.22 -8.32
N VAL A 57 -7.82 -1.97 -7.58
CA VAL A 57 -9.07 -1.46 -7.00
C VAL A 57 -9.00 -1.42 -5.49
N THR A 58 -8.85 -2.58 -4.86
CA THR A 58 -9.03 -2.71 -3.41
C THR A 58 -7.76 -3.08 -2.71
N VAL A 59 -7.59 -2.53 -1.51
CA VAL A 59 -6.50 -2.81 -0.59
C VAL A 59 -7.04 -2.98 0.81
N ILE A 60 -6.50 -3.94 1.54
CA ILE A 60 -6.69 -4.11 2.98
C ILE A 60 -5.33 -4.25 3.65
N VAL A 61 -5.28 -3.90 4.92
CA VAL A 61 -4.11 -4.03 5.77
C VAL A 61 -4.48 -4.86 7.00
N ALA A 62 -3.70 -5.90 7.29
CA ALA A 62 -3.89 -6.79 8.43
C ALA A 62 -2.62 -7.61 8.70
N ASP A 63 -2.36 -7.98 9.94
CA ASP A 63 -1.33 -8.97 10.28
C ASP A 63 -1.83 -10.38 9.90
N LEU A 64 -1.39 -10.90 8.76
CA LEU A 64 -1.94 -12.13 8.18
C LEU A 64 -1.16 -13.38 8.59
N ASP A 65 0.11 -13.23 8.93
CA ASP A 65 0.96 -14.32 9.38
C ASP A 65 1.26 -14.33 10.88
N LEU A 66 0.65 -13.39 11.61
CA LEU A 66 0.67 -13.27 13.08
C LEU A 66 2.06 -12.96 13.63
N ASP A 67 2.86 -12.21 12.87
CA ASP A 67 4.20 -11.78 13.28
C ASP A 67 4.23 -10.42 13.98
N GLY A 68 3.05 -9.80 14.15
CA GLY A 68 2.86 -8.51 14.81
C GLY A 68 3.09 -7.32 13.89
N ARG A 69 3.39 -7.52 12.60
CA ARG A 69 3.48 -6.45 11.61
C ARG A 69 2.29 -6.52 10.65
N PRO A 70 1.67 -5.37 10.33
CA PRO A 70 0.59 -5.35 9.35
C PRO A 70 1.12 -5.62 7.93
N ASP A 71 0.50 -6.58 7.25
CA ASP A 71 0.72 -6.91 5.85
C ASP A 71 -0.28 -6.20 4.93
N ILE A 72 0.00 -6.24 3.63
CA ILE A 72 -0.85 -5.63 2.59
C ILE A 72 -1.44 -6.70 1.70
N VAL A 73 -2.76 -6.69 1.51
CA VAL A 73 -3.44 -7.46 0.46
C VAL A 73 -4.18 -6.52 -0.46
N ALA A 74 -4.05 -6.74 -1.76
CA ALA A 74 -4.79 -5.96 -2.73
C ALA A 74 -5.25 -6.82 -3.90
N CYS A 75 -6.24 -6.31 -4.62
CA CYS A 75 -6.69 -6.90 -5.87
C CYS A 75 -6.72 -5.89 -7.02
N ALA A 76 -6.62 -6.42 -8.24
CA ALA A 76 -6.76 -5.68 -9.47
C ALA A 76 -7.69 -6.43 -10.42
N GLU A 77 -8.56 -5.71 -11.09
CA GLU A 77 -9.55 -6.26 -12.02
C GLU A 77 -9.24 -5.87 -13.48
N ARG A 78 -10.07 -6.32 -14.44
CA ARG A 78 -10.13 -5.79 -15.82
C ARG A 78 -8.76 -5.59 -16.50
N GLY A 79 -7.85 -6.54 -16.35
CA GLY A 79 -6.52 -6.42 -16.93
C GLY A 79 -5.53 -7.34 -16.23
N ALA A 80 -5.21 -7.04 -14.97
CA ALA A 80 -4.39 -7.93 -14.16
C ALA A 80 -5.18 -9.17 -13.71
N ASN A 81 -6.40 -8.98 -13.16
CA ASN A 81 -7.22 -10.05 -12.57
C ASN A 81 -6.44 -10.86 -11.52
N GLU A 82 -5.79 -10.15 -10.60
CA GLU A 82 -4.92 -10.74 -9.58
C GLU A 82 -5.40 -10.34 -8.18
N LEU A 83 -5.27 -11.27 -7.22
CA LEU A 83 -5.19 -10.97 -5.80
C LEU A 83 -3.76 -11.24 -5.35
N ARG A 84 -3.17 -10.31 -4.59
CA ARG A 84 -1.79 -10.42 -4.10
C ARG A 84 -1.72 -10.06 -2.62
N TRP A 85 -0.80 -10.73 -1.94
CA TRP A 85 -0.38 -10.45 -0.57
C TRP A 85 1.10 -10.09 -0.59
N TRP A 86 1.45 -9.04 0.13
CA TRP A 86 2.82 -8.64 0.42
C TRP A 86 3.03 -8.69 1.93
N LYS A 87 3.91 -9.60 2.37
CA LYS A 87 4.36 -9.71 3.75
C LYS A 87 5.22 -8.50 4.11
N ASN A 88 5.01 -7.97 5.30
CA ASN A 88 5.84 -6.94 5.89
C ASN A 88 7.05 -7.57 6.60
N GLU A 89 8.21 -7.46 5.97
CA GLU A 89 9.47 -8.00 6.51
C GLU A 89 10.09 -7.12 7.61
N GLY A 90 9.46 -5.99 7.95
CA GLY A 90 10.00 -4.98 8.86
C GLY A 90 11.08 -4.10 8.23
N THR A 91 11.51 -3.10 8.99
CA THR A 91 12.65 -2.25 8.63
C THR A 91 13.97 -3.00 8.88
N GLN A 92 14.93 -2.88 7.95
CA GLN A 92 16.34 -3.21 8.22
C GLN A 92 17.00 -2.10 9.02
#